data_AF-A0A3D9CU98-F1
#
_entry.id   AF-A0A3D9CU98-F1
#
_cell.length_a   1.000
_cell.length_b   1.000
_cell.length_c   1.000
_cell.angle_alpha   90.00
_cell.angle_beta   90.00
_cell.angle_gamma   90.00
#
_symmetry.space_group_name_H-M   'P 1'
#
loop_
_entity.id
_entity.type
_entity.pdbx_description
1 polymer ?
#
loop_
_entity_poly.entity_id
_entity_poly.type
_entity_poly.pdbx_seq_one_letter_code
_entity_poly.pdbx_strand_id
1 'polypeptide(L)'
;MILDIIYIPIFILLAIQFPKLLLEDKEQAYLPILNRLALFHFVLGIAYFFTTNNGGGDAWGYWMAGNKMDYFQFVRDLRGGEGTEFMRAFNYIPAHVMGMSFLSNTMFYSLLGFMGITYFFLIAARSIPYNKIIFGYVLFPLIFFLPNLHFWSAGVGKDTILFLCIGMFTYGLMKPFKRIPLIVIAMLLSMAIRPHITLFLTVGFGLAYIMGGKVSVGQRILFSAVMIGIGLTILPSVMEFAKIEEASVEGFDKFATNKAEVLSRGSTGSAIDISSYPFPLKVLTFWFRPFFFDVRNLNGLIASLENLAIVIVFVKAMRSSPISAFKAAPFVIKGLVVFLIIGTLAFSQSLGNVGIMIRMRNMFLPGLIIFMLWVFSYQQQTFRQPKKLSKTRATKLLRKAKP
;
A
#
# COMPACT_ATOMS: atom_id res chain seq x y z
N MET A 1 12.99 -7.08 -28.15
CA MET A 1 11.93 -7.42 -29.12
C MET A 1 11.66 -8.91 -29.20
N ILE A 2 12.58 -9.77 -29.65
CA ILE A 2 12.31 -11.23 -29.76
C ILE A 2 12.04 -11.87 -28.38
N LEU A 3 12.85 -11.53 -27.36
CA LEU A 3 12.66 -12.05 -26.00
C LEU A 3 11.33 -11.59 -25.35
N ASP A 4 10.74 -10.49 -25.82
CA ASP A 4 9.47 -9.98 -25.28
C ASP A 4 8.31 -10.94 -25.58
N ILE A 5 8.36 -11.63 -26.73
CA ILE A 5 7.38 -12.65 -27.13
C ILE A 5 7.44 -13.86 -26.18
N ILE A 6 8.57 -14.06 -25.49
CA ILE A 6 8.76 -15.17 -24.55
C ILE A 6 8.40 -14.72 -23.12
N TYR A 7 8.98 -13.62 -22.64
CA TYR A 7 8.82 -13.19 -21.25
C TYR A 7 7.39 -12.74 -20.92
N ILE A 8 6.73 -12.01 -21.82
CA ILE A 8 5.41 -11.44 -21.53
C ILE A 8 4.35 -12.52 -21.30
N PRO A 9 4.19 -13.54 -22.17
CA PRO A 9 3.26 -14.64 -21.89
C PRO A 9 3.59 -15.41 -20.61
N ILE A 10 4.88 -15.60 -20.30
CA ILE A 10 5.30 -16.27 -19.07
C ILE A 10 4.84 -15.46 -17.84
N PHE A 11 5.05 -14.15 -17.81
CA PHE A 11 4.64 -13.32 -16.67
C PHE A 11 3.12 -13.27 -16.50
N ILE A 12 2.37 -13.21 -17.61
CA ILE A 12 0.90 -13.27 -17.57
C ILE A 12 0.44 -14.64 -17.03
N LEU A 13 1.05 -15.73 -17.50
CA LEU A 13 0.74 -17.08 -17.02
C LEU A 13 1.03 -17.20 -15.52
N LEU A 14 2.20 -16.75 -15.06
CA LEU A 14 2.58 -16.76 -13.65
C LEU A 14 1.59 -15.94 -12.81
N ALA A 15 1.16 -14.77 -13.30
CA ALA A 15 0.15 -13.95 -12.62
C ALA A 15 -1.19 -14.70 -12.48
N ILE A 16 -1.64 -15.41 -13.52
CA ILE A 16 -2.89 -16.19 -13.47
C ILE A 16 -2.78 -17.41 -12.56
N GLN A 17 -1.61 -18.05 -12.47
CA GLN A 17 -1.41 -19.21 -11.60
C GLN A 17 -1.19 -18.83 -10.12
N PHE A 18 -0.59 -17.66 -9.85
CA PHE A 18 -0.22 -17.25 -8.50
C PHE A 18 -1.38 -17.28 -7.48
N PRO A 19 -2.60 -16.78 -7.78
CA PRO A 19 -3.74 -16.92 -6.88
C PRO A 19 -4.05 -18.34 -6.42
N LYS A 20 -3.86 -19.34 -7.30
CA LYS A 20 -4.18 -20.74 -7.00
C LYS A 20 -3.30 -21.32 -5.89
N LEU A 21 -2.09 -20.78 -5.71
CA LEU A 21 -1.19 -21.16 -4.63
C LEU A 21 -1.65 -20.65 -3.26
N LEU A 22 -2.55 -19.66 -3.24
CA LEU A 22 -2.95 -18.94 -2.04
C LEU A 22 -4.41 -19.17 -1.63
N LEU A 23 -5.29 -19.46 -2.59
CA LEU A 23 -6.73 -19.66 -2.35
C LEU A 23 -7.00 -20.96 -1.58
N GLU A 24 -7.89 -20.87 -0.59
CA GLU A 24 -8.49 -22.04 0.07
C GLU A 24 -9.68 -22.58 -0.77
N ASP A 25 -10.11 -23.83 -0.59
CA ASP A 25 -11.16 -24.45 -1.43
C ASP A 25 -12.46 -23.65 -1.49
N LYS A 26 -12.87 -23.07 -0.35
CA LYS A 26 -14.05 -22.20 -0.24
C LYS A 26 -13.90 -20.85 -0.96
N GLU A 27 -12.69 -20.50 -1.39
CA GLU A 27 -12.34 -19.21 -1.99
C GLU A 27 -12.16 -19.31 -3.51
N GLN A 28 -12.28 -20.50 -4.11
CA GLN A 28 -12.08 -20.72 -5.55
C GLN A 28 -13.03 -19.88 -6.44
N ALA A 29 -14.18 -19.46 -5.90
CA ALA A 29 -15.08 -18.52 -6.58
C ALA A 29 -14.43 -17.15 -6.89
N TYR A 30 -13.34 -16.77 -6.19
CA TYR A 30 -12.59 -15.54 -6.47
C TYR A 30 -11.58 -15.68 -7.60
N LEU A 31 -11.24 -16.90 -8.03
CA LEU A 31 -10.22 -17.12 -9.06
C LEU A 31 -10.55 -16.42 -10.39
N PRO A 32 -11.78 -16.47 -10.94
CA PRO A 32 -12.11 -15.73 -12.16
C PRO A 32 -11.96 -14.20 -11.99
N ILE A 33 -12.25 -13.67 -10.80
CA ILE A 33 -12.11 -12.24 -10.50
C ILE A 33 -10.63 -11.86 -10.45
N LEU A 34 -9.80 -12.67 -9.77
CA LEU A 34 -8.35 -12.45 -9.69
C LEU A 34 -7.70 -12.56 -11.07
N ASN A 35 -8.14 -13.48 -11.94
CA ASN A 35 -7.66 -13.56 -13.32
C ASN A 35 -8.02 -12.29 -14.12
N ARG A 36 -9.24 -11.76 -13.96
CA ARG A 36 -9.63 -10.48 -14.57
C ARG A 36 -8.80 -9.31 -14.03
N LEU A 37 -8.53 -9.28 -12.73
CA LEU A 37 -7.64 -8.30 -12.12
C LEU A 37 -6.21 -8.42 -12.65
N ALA A 38 -5.71 -9.63 -12.91
CA ALA A 38 -4.40 -9.85 -13.50
C ALA A 38 -4.33 -9.23 -14.90
N LEU A 39 -5.27 -9.58 -15.78
CA LEU A 39 -5.33 -9.02 -17.12
C LEU A 39 -5.47 -7.49 -17.09
N PHE A 40 -6.36 -6.96 -16.26
CA PHE A 40 -6.51 -5.52 -16.06
C PHE A 40 -5.20 -4.86 -15.59
N HIS A 41 -4.49 -5.48 -14.65
CA HIS A 41 -3.22 -4.98 -14.15
C HIS A 41 -2.14 -4.93 -15.24
N PHE A 42 -2.03 -5.98 -16.05
CA PHE A 42 -1.07 -6.01 -17.17
C PHE A 42 -1.41 -4.99 -18.25
N VAL A 43 -2.69 -4.78 -18.56
CA VAL A 43 -3.13 -3.71 -19.48
C VAL A 43 -2.66 -2.34 -18.96
N LEU A 44 -2.78 -2.08 -17.66
CA LEU A 44 -2.27 -0.83 -17.09
C LEU A 44 -0.75 -0.78 -16.98
N GLY A 45 -0.06 -1.92 -16.89
CA GLY A 45 1.38 -2.01 -17.05
C GLY A 45 1.82 -1.61 -18.46
N ILE A 46 1.08 -2.00 -19.49
CA ILE A 46 1.31 -1.56 -20.87
C ILE A 46 1.06 -0.05 -21.00
N ALA A 47 -0.01 0.46 -20.40
CA ALA A 47 -0.26 1.90 -20.35
C ALA A 47 0.89 2.64 -19.65
N TYR A 48 1.40 2.11 -18.53
CA TYR A 48 2.56 2.65 -17.83
C TYR A 48 3.80 2.69 -18.74
N PHE A 49 4.09 1.59 -19.45
CA PHE A 49 5.19 1.53 -20.41
C PHE A 49 5.11 2.67 -21.43
N PHE A 50 3.96 2.87 -22.09
CA PHE A 50 3.81 3.95 -23.08
C PHE A 50 4.00 5.35 -22.48
N THR A 51 3.66 5.55 -21.21
CA THR A 51 3.85 6.85 -20.55
C THR A 51 5.28 7.12 -20.08
N THR A 52 6.11 6.08 -19.95
CA THR A 52 7.47 6.17 -19.36
C THR A 52 8.58 5.75 -20.32
N ASN A 53 8.24 5.17 -21.47
CA ASN A 53 9.18 4.82 -22.52
C ASN A 53 9.58 6.05 -23.37
N ASN A 54 10.03 7.11 -22.71
CA ASN A 54 10.44 8.37 -23.34
C ASN A 54 11.91 8.71 -23.09
N GLY A 55 12.69 7.77 -22.56
CA GLY A 55 14.11 7.97 -22.24
C GLY A 55 14.37 8.74 -20.94
N GLY A 56 13.34 9.08 -20.16
CA GLY A 56 13.44 9.89 -18.95
C GLY A 56 12.80 9.28 -17.70
N GLY A 57 13.02 9.93 -16.56
CA GLY A 57 12.44 9.54 -15.26
C GLY A 57 13.12 8.34 -14.59
N ASP A 58 12.75 8.10 -13.34
CA ASP A 58 13.38 7.07 -12.49
C ASP A 58 13.28 5.66 -13.08
N ALA A 59 12.14 5.31 -13.70
CA ALA A 59 11.89 3.98 -14.24
C ALA A 59 12.87 3.61 -15.36
N TRP A 60 13.02 4.51 -16.34
CA TRP A 60 14.00 4.36 -17.40
C TRP A 60 15.43 4.37 -16.84
N GLY A 61 15.71 5.25 -15.88
CA GLY A 61 17.00 5.34 -15.21
C GLY A 61 17.42 4.03 -14.53
N TYR A 62 16.53 3.38 -13.77
CA TYR A 62 16.82 2.11 -13.12
C TYR A 62 17.08 0.99 -14.12
N TRP A 63 16.25 0.87 -15.15
CA TRP A 63 16.43 -0.14 -16.19
C TRP A 63 17.72 0.09 -16.98
N MET A 64 17.97 1.32 -17.43
CA MET A 64 19.15 1.65 -18.22
C MET A 64 20.44 1.49 -17.42
N ALA A 65 20.45 1.88 -16.15
CA ALA A 65 21.57 1.65 -15.25
C ALA A 65 21.81 0.16 -15.04
N GLY A 66 20.77 -0.62 -14.75
CA GLY A 66 20.88 -2.07 -14.60
C GLY A 66 21.41 -2.75 -15.88
N ASN A 67 20.94 -2.33 -17.05
CA ASN A 67 21.35 -2.87 -18.35
C ASN A 67 22.83 -2.61 -18.68
N LYS A 68 23.34 -1.42 -18.33
CA LYS A 68 24.72 -1.00 -18.61
C LYS A 68 25.71 -1.29 -17.48
N MET A 69 25.22 -1.82 -16.36
CA MET A 69 26.02 -2.09 -15.16
C MET A 69 26.91 -3.31 -15.38
N ASP A 70 28.16 -3.23 -14.90
CA ASP A 70 29.06 -4.39 -14.81
C ASP A 70 28.94 -5.08 -13.44
N TYR A 71 29.60 -6.22 -13.30
CA TYR A 71 29.55 -7.00 -12.05
C TYR A 71 30.13 -6.26 -10.84
N PHE A 72 31.20 -5.47 -10.99
CA PHE A 72 31.81 -4.74 -9.88
C PHE A 72 30.88 -3.63 -9.39
N GLN A 73 30.26 -2.92 -10.33
CA GLN A 73 29.26 -1.90 -10.07
C GLN A 73 28.00 -2.49 -9.43
N PHE A 74 27.58 -3.69 -9.85
CA PHE A 74 26.49 -4.43 -9.22
C PHE A 74 26.80 -4.75 -7.75
N VAL A 75 27.98 -5.31 -7.46
CA VAL A 75 28.38 -5.62 -6.08
C VAL A 75 28.51 -4.34 -5.24
N ARG A 76 29.01 -3.25 -5.82
CA ARG A 76 29.09 -1.95 -5.15
C ARG A 76 27.71 -1.42 -4.79
N ASP A 77 26.79 -1.34 -5.74
CA ASP A 77 25.43 -0.81 -5.51
C ASP A 77 24.62 -1.70 -4.56
N LEU A 78 24.84 -3.01 -4.59
CA LEU A 78 24.19 -3.97 -3.68
C LEU A 78 24.67 -3.82 -2.22
N ARG A 79 25.95 -3.48 -2.01
CA ARG A 79 26.55 -3.27 -0.68
C ARG A 79 26.46 -1.83 -0.19
N GLY A 80 26.44 -0.88 -1.13
CA GLY A 80 26.79 0.52 -0.89
C GLY A 80 25.60 1.45 -0.64
N GLY A 81 24.36 1.06 -0.95
CA GLY A 81 23.28 2.01 -0.74
C GLY A 81 21.85 1.50 -0.79
N GLU A 82 21.02 2.19 -0.02
CA GLU A 82 19.57 2.02 0.01
C GLU A 82 18.91 2.81 -1.14
N GLY A 83 17.66 2.45 -1.44
CA GLY A 83 16.84 3.21 -2.35
C GLY A 83 17.31 3.13 -3.79
N THR A 84 17.95 4.20 -4.30
CA THR A 84 18.25 4.32 -5.74
C THR A 84 19.31 3.31 -6.16
N GLU A 85 20.33 3.09 -5.34
CA GLU A 85 21.44 2.19 -5.67
C GLU A 85 20.97 0.74 -5.67
N PHE A 86 20.26 0.34 -4.61
CA PHE A 86 19.58 -0.95 -4.57
C PHE A 86 18.68 -1.18 -5.79
N MET A 87 17.92 -0.16 -6.25
CA MET A 87 17.08 -0.31 -7.45
C MET A 87 17.89 -0.53 -8.74
N ARG A 88 19.06 0.11 -8.89
CA ARG A 88 19.97 -0.15 -10.03
C ARG A 88 20.49 -1.59 -9.96
N ALA A 89 20.98 -2.03 -8.79
CA ALA A 89 21.45 -3.40 -8.58
C ALA A 89 20.33 -4.44 -8.78
N PHE A 90 19.11 -4.16 -8.30
CA PHE A 90 17.96 -5.04 -8.48
C PHE A 90 17.61 -5.20 -9.97
N ASN A 91 17.77 -4.15 -10.77
CA ASN A 91 17.53 -4.19 -12.21
C ASN A 91 18.68 -4.83 -13.02
N TYR A 92 19.85 -5.07 -12.44
CA TYR A 92 20.95 -5.75 -13.11
C TYR A 92 20.54 -7.15 -13.59
N ILE A 93 19.87 -7.94 -12.75
CA ILE A 93 19.44 -9.30 -13.13
C ILE A 93 18.44 -9.28 -14.30
N PRO A 94 17.27 -8.61 -14.21
CA PRO A 94 16.31 -8.63 -15.32
C PRO A 94 16.84 -7.92 -16.56
N ALA A 95 17.53 -6.78 -16.43
CA ALA A 95 17.93 -5.98 -17.59
C ALA A 95 19.21 -6.51 -18.28
N HIS A 96 20.26 -6.80 -17.51
CA HIS A 96 21.56 -7.22 -18.06
C HIS A 96 21.66 -8.74 -18.22
N VAL A 97 21.44 -9.50 -17.14
CA VAL A 97 21.64 -10.97 -17.15
C VAL A 97 20.58 -11.67 -18.00
N MET A 98 19.32 -11.24 -17.89
CA MET A 98 18.20 -11.81 -18.66
C MET A 98 17.94 -11.09 -19.98
N GLY A 99 18.64 -9.97 -20.26
CA GLY A 99 18.48 -9.21 -21.50
C GLY A 99 17.07 -8.65 -21.72
N MET A 100 16.30 -8.39 -20.66
CA MET A 100 14.93 -7.87 -20.80
C MET A 100 14.94 -6.45 -21.37
N SER A 101 14.14 -6.24 -22.42
CA SER A 101 13.80 -4.90 -22.87
C SER A 101 13.07 -4.11 -21.76
N PHE A 102 12.97 -2.79 -21.90
CA PHE A 102 12.19 -1.98 -20.97
C PHE A 102 10.72 -2.45 -20.86
N LEU A 103 10.15 -2.97 -21.96
CA LEU A 103 8.80 -3.53 -21.97
C LEU A 103 8.72 -4.82 -21.15
N SER A 104 9.61 -5.79 -21.40
CA SER A 104 9.66 -7.04 -20.63
C SER A 104 9.91 -6.79 -19.15
N ASN A 105 10.80 -5.85 -18.82
CA ASN A 105 11.06 -5.47 -17.44
C ASN A 105 9.81 -4.82 -16.80
N THR A 106 9.07 -3.98 -17.54
CA THR A 106 7.79 -3.44 -17.05
C THR A 106 6.77 -4.55 -16.79
N MET A 107 6.70 -5.58 -17.64
CA MET A 107 5.81 -6.73 -17.42
C MET A 107 6.25 -7.61 -16.24
N PHE A 108 7.56 -7.72 -15.99
CA PHE A 108 8.09 -8.35 -14.77
C PHE A 108 7.64 -7.57 -13.51
N TYR A 109 7.75 -6.25 -13.51
CA TYR A 109 7.23 -5.42 -12.41
C TYR A 109 5.70 -5.51 -12.29
N SER A 110 4.96 -5.63 -13.40
CA SER A 110 3.52 -5.86 -13.39
C SER A 110 3.15 -7.20 -12.72
N LEU A 111 3.96 -8.25 -12.90
CA LEU A 111 3.79 -9.49 -12.15
C LEU A 111 3.96 -9.25 -10.64
N LEU A 112 5.02 -8.56 -10.22
CA LEU A 112 5.28 -8.25 -8.81
C LEU A 112 4.16 -7.39 -8.20
N GLY A 113 3.70 -6.37 -8.92
CA GLY A 113 2.56 -5.54 -8.55
C GLY A 113 1.28 -6.34 -8.35
N PHE A 114 0.98 -7.23 -9.30
CA PHE A 114 -0.20 -8.09 -9.23
C PHE A 114 -0.14 -9.08 -8.05
N MET A 115 1.04 -9.60 -7.70
CA MET A 115 1.21 -10.40 -6.48
C MET A 115 0.81 -9.59 -5.24
N GLY A 116 1.18 -8.30 -5.19
CA GLY A 116 0.73 -7.36 -4.15
C GLY A 116 -0.78 -7.18 -4.13
N ILE A 117 -1.41 -6.95 -5.30
CA ILE A 117 -2.87 -6.85 -5.44
C ILE A 117 -3.56 -8.11 -4.91
N THR A 118 -3.04 -9.28 -5.26
CA THR A 118 -3.57 -10.58 -4.80
C THR A 118 -3.53 -10.68 -3.27
N TYR A 119 -2.42 -10.29 -2.64
CA TYR A 119 -2.35 -10.28 -1.17
C TYR A 119 -3.39 -9.36 -0.53
N PHE A 120 -3.52 -8.11 -1.01
CA PHE A 120 -4.53 -7.17 -0.49
C PHE A 120 -5.96 -7.65 -0.72
N PHE A 121 -6.24 -8.22 -1.89
CA PHE A 121 -7.53 -8.82 -2.21
C PHE A 121 -7.88 -9.94 -1.22
N LEU A 122 -6.95 -10.85 -0.95
CA LEU A 122 -7.17 -11.95 0.00
C LEU A 122 -7.28 -11.46 1.45
N ILE A 123 -6.52 -10.43 1.84
CA ILE A 123 -6.68 -9.78 3.15
C ILE A 123 -8.11 -9.26 3.30
N ALA A 124 -8.65 -8.57 2.28
CA ALA A 124 -10.02 -8.07 2.28
C ALA A 124 -11.03 -9.23 2.33
N ALA A 125 -10.93 -10.20 1.41
CA ALA A 125 -11.86 -11.33 1.30
C ALA A 125 -11.97 -12.15 2.59
N ARG A 126 -10.86 -12.33 3.31
CA ARG A 126 -10.80 -13.13 4.54
C ARG A 126 -11.15 -12.36 5.80
N SER A 127 -11.00 -11.05 5.79
CA SER A 127 -11.20 -10.21 6.99
C SER A 127 -12.58 -9.54 7.02
N ILE A 128 -13.27 -9.46 5.88
CA ILE A 128 -14.46 -8.64 5.69
C ILE A 128 -15.66 -9.54 5.34
N PRO A 129 -16.50 -9.90 6.32
CA PRO A 129 -17.57 -10.87 6.10
C PRO A 129 -18.80 -10.32 5.36
N TYR A 130 -19.04 -9.00 5.36
CA TYR A 130 -20.19 -8.40 4.71
C TYR A 130 -19.79 -7.33 3.71
N ASN A 131 -20.51 -7.28 2.60
CA ASN A 131 -20.22 -6.40 1.50
C ASN A 131 -21.26 -5.30 1.37
N LYS A 132 -20.86 -4.12 0.88
CA LYS A 132 -21.75 -2.96 0.73
C LYS A 132 -22.12 -2.80 -0.75
N ILE A 133 -23.39 -2.48 -1.00
CA ILE A 133 -23.84 -2.00 -2.31
C ILE A 133 -23.89 -0.47 -2.26
N ILE A 134 -23.30 0.17 -3.26
CA ILE A 134 -23.29 1.63 -3.42
C ILE A 134 -23.76 1.93 -4.86
N PHE A 135 -24.85 2.70 -4.99
CA PHE A 135 -25.45 3.04 -6.28
C PHE A 135 -25.78 1.82 -7.17
N GLY A 136 -26.24 0.73 -6.55
CA GLY A 136 -26.57 -0.52 -7.26
C GLY A 136 -25.37 -1.45 -7.54
N TYR A 137 -24.14 -0.99 -7.31
CA TYR A 137 -22.93 -1.80 -7.54
C TYR A 137 -22.37 -2.38 -6.24
N VAL A 138 -21.92 -3.64 -6.29
CA VAL A 138 -21.25 -4.29 -5.17
C VAL A 138 -19.84 -3.71 -5.02
N LEU A 139 -19.51 -3.19 -3.83
CA LEU A 139 -18.27 -2.45 -3.61
C LEU A 139 -17.02 -3.34 -3.70
N PHE A 140 -17.00 -4.49 -3.01
CA PHE A 140 -15.98 -5.52 -3.22
C PHE A 140 -16.51 -6.56 -4.21
N PRO A 141 -15.76 -6.98 -5.24
CA PRO A 141 -14.38 -6.67 -5.55
C PRO A 141 -14.17 -5.40 -6.39
N LEU A 142 -15.23 -4.70 -6.80
CA LEU A 142 -15.16 -3.62 -7.79
C LEU A 142 -14.14 -2.52 -7.45
N ILE A 143 -14.02 -2.15 -6.17
CA ILE A 143 -13.05 -1.15 -5.70
C ILE A 143 -11.59 -1.55 -5.89
N PHE A 144 -11.28 -2.82 -6.20
CA PHE A 144 -9.93 -3.21 -6.59
C PHE A 144 -9.62 -2.91 -8.05
N PHE A 145 -10.61 -2.64 -8.92
CA PHE A 145 -10.41 -2.28 -10.33
C PHE A 145 -10.12 -0.78 -10.55
N LEU A 146 -9.62 -0.09 -9.53
CA LEU A 146 -9.26 1.33 -9.61
C LEU A 146 -8.01 1.50 -10.49
N PRO A 147 -8.06 2.24 -11.62
CA PRO A 147 -6.93 2.33 -12.55
C PRO A 147 -5.60 2.79 -11.93
N ASN A 148 -5.60 3.79 -11.06
CA ASN A 148 -4.37 4.33 -10.45
C ASN A 148 -3.73 3.33 -9.51
N LEU A 149 -4.54 2.52 -8.81
CA LEU A 149 -4.04 1.45 -7.95
C LEU A 149 -3.11 0.53 -8.75
N HIS A 150 -3.56 0.15 -9.95
CA HIS A 150 -2.85 -0.75 -10.85
C HIS A 150 -1.72 -0.04 -11.61
N PHE A 151 -1.95 1.15 -12.16
CA PHE A 151 -0.95 1.88 -12.94
C PHE A 151 0.32 2.16 -12.14
N TRP A 152 0.19 2.60 -10.88
CA TRP A 152 1.34 2.91 -10.01
C TRP A 152 1.93 1.71 -9.28
N SER A 153 1.31 0.52 -9.41
CA SER A 153 1.88 -0.74 -8.92
C SER A 153 2.41 -1.64 -10.05
N ALA A 154 2.29 -1.23 -11.32
CA ALA A 154 2.75 -2.03 -12.47
C ALA A 154 4.12 -1.60 -13.02
N GLY A 155 4.63 -0.45 -12.59
CA GLY A 155 5.80 0.19 -13.19
C GLY A 155 7.15 -0.23 -12.61
N VAL A 156 8.23 -0.06 -13.40
CA VAL A 156 9.61 -0.24 -12.93
C VAL A 156 9.94 0.83 -11.89
N GLY A 157 10.06 0.43 -10.63
CA GLY A 157 10.39 1.38 -9.57
C GLY A 157 10.21 0.87 -8.15
N LYS A 158 10.60 1.74 -7.21
CA LYS A 158 10.48 1.50 -5.76
C LYS A 158 9.05 1.22 -5.33
N ASP A 159 8.10 1.93 -5.94
CA ASP A 159 6.71 1.95 -5.50
C ASP A 159 6.04 0.57 -5.67
N THR A 160 6.29 -0.10 -6.80
CA THR A 160 5.80 -1.46 -7.08
C THR A 160 6.34 -2.51 -6.10
N ILE A 161 7.65 -2.49 -5.83
CA ILE A 161 8.25 -3.46 -4.91
C ILE A 161 7.76 -3.21 -3.48
N LEU A 162 7.64 -1.95 -3.06
CA LEU A 162 7.08 -1.59 -1.75
C LEU A 162 5.60 -2.00 -1.63
N PHE A 163 4.82 -1.82 -2.69
CA PHE A 163 3.43 -2.26 -2.75
C PHE A 163 3.31 -3.78 -2.52
N LEU A 164 4.16 -4.56 -3.19
CA LEU A 164 4.29 -6.00 -2.95
C LEU A 164 4.72 -6.31 -1.51
N CYS A 165 5.75 -5.63 -0.99
CA CYS A 165 6.26 -5.85 0.37
C CYS A 165 5.18 -5.60 1.44
N ILE A 166 4.43 -4.50 1.33
CA ILE A 166 3.35 -4.17 2.28
C ILE A 166 2.26 -5.24 2.25
N GLY A 167 1.86 -5.69 1.05
CA GLY A 167 0.88 -6.77 0.88
C GLY A 167 1.37 -8.09 1.46
N MET A 168 2.60 -8.49 1.12
CA MET A 168 3.23 -9.73 1.58
C MET A 168 3.44 -9.75 3.10
N PHE A 169 3.90 -8.65 3.68
CA PHE A 169 4.06 -8.48 5.13
C PHE A 169 2.72 -8.62 5.84
N THR A 170 1.70 -7.87 5.41
CA THR A 170 0.37 -7.88 6.02
C THR A 170 -0.30 -9.25 5.90
N TYR A 171 -0.17 -9.89 4.74
CA TYR A 171 -0.70 -11.24 4.49
C TYR A 171 0.05 -12.30 5.31
N GLY A 172 1.36 -12.15 5.46
CA GLY A 172 2.20 -12.98 6.33
C GLY A 172 1.70 -12.94 7.78
N LEU A 173 1.42 -11.74 8.28
CA LEU A 173 0.92 -11.51 9.65
C LEU A 173 -0.49 -12.07 9.91
N MET A 174 -1.24 -12.50 8.90
CA MET A 174 -2.48 -13.26 9.13
C MET A 174 -2.22 -14.68 9.67
N LYS A 175 -1.06 -15.28 9.36
CA LYS A 175 -0.63 -16.60 9.84
C LYS A 175 0.91 -16.56 10.10
N PRO A 176 1.40 -15.77 11.07
CA PRO A 176 2.80 -15.35 11.16
C PRO A 176 3.78 -16.52 11.27
N PHE A 177 3.51 -17.50 12.14
CA PHE A 177 4.37 -18.68 12.30
C PHE A 177 4.48 -19.58 11.06
N LYS A 178 3.45 -19.59 10.19
CA LYS A 178 3.45 -20.36 8.94
C LYS A 178 4.01 -19.56 7.77
N ARG A 179 4.18 -18.25 7.91
CA ARG A 179 4.51 -17.32 6.82
C ARG A 179 5.69 -16.42 7.18
N ILE A 180 6.58 -16.88 8.06
CA ILE A 180 7.81 -16.17 8.43
C ILE A 180 8.62 -15.78 7.19
N PRO A 181 8.81 -16.64 6.17
CA PRO A 181 9.57 -16.26 4.97
C PRO A 181 8.99 -15.01 4.26
N LEU A 182 7.66 -14.90 4.16
CA LEU A 182 7.00 -13.75 3.55
C LEU A 182 7.28 -12.46 4.34
N ILE A 183 7.22 -12.53 5.68
CA ILE A 183 7.47 -11.39 6.55
C ILE A 183 8.92 -10.93 6.45
N VAL A 184 9.87 -11.87 6.52
CA VAL A 184 11.31 -11.57 6.46
C VAL A 184 11.69 -10.98 5.11
N ILE A 185 11.27 -11.61 3.99
CA ILE A 185 11.56 -11.09 2.64
C ILE A 185 10.96 -9.69 2.47
N ALA A 186 9.73 -9.46 2.95
CA ALA A 186 9.09 -8.15 2.82
C ALA A 186 9.83 -7.08 3.62
N MET A 187 10.29 -7.41 4.82
CA MET A 187 11.07 -6.48 5.64
C MET A 187 12.43 -6.16 5.02
N LEU A 188 13.18 -7.16 4.57
CA LEU A 188 14.50 -6.96 3.97
C LEU A 188 14.41 -6.14 2.67
N LEU A 189 13.48 -6.48 1.78
CA LEU A 189 13.29 -5.73 0.53
C LEU A 189 12.78 -4.31 0.79
N SER A 190 11.82 -4.13 1.70
CA SER A 190 11.35 -2.78 2.03
C SER A 190 12.44 -1.93 2.67
N MET A 191 13.29 -2.51 3.53
CA MET A 191 14.39 -1.81 4.18
C MET A 191 15.44 -1.36 3.16
N ALA A 192 15.82 -2.24 2.23
CA ALA A 192 16.77 -1.91 1.16
C ALA A 192 16.26 -0.81 0.22
N ILE A 193 14.94 -0.62 0.10
CA ILE A 193 14.33 0.35 -0.81
C ILE A 193 13.95 1.66 -0.12
N ARG A 194 13.30 1.58 1.05
CA ARG A 194 12.82 2.71 1.85
C ARG A 194 12.75 2.28 3.34
N PRO A 195 13.81 2.48 4.15
CA PRO A 195 13.84 2.05 5.54
C PRO A 195 12.73 2.71 6.39
N HIS A 196 12.33 3.94 6.05
CA HIS A 196 11.25 4.65 6.74
C HIS A 196 9.90 3.96 6.56
N ILE A 197 9.63 3.32 5.42
CA ILE A 197 8.39 2.56 5.22
C ILE A 197 8.40 1.29 6.07
N THR A 198 9.55 0.62 6.19
CA THR A 198 9.74 -0.52 7.09
C THR A 198 9.50 -0.11 8.54
N LEU A 199 10.04 1.04 8.97
CA LEU A 199 9.77 1.62 10.28
C LEU A 199 8.26 1.85 10.50
N PHE A 200 7.57 2.42 9.51
CA PHE A 200 6.12 2.66 9.62
C PHE A 200 5.34 1.34 9.75
N LEU A 201 5.73 0.30 9.03
CA LEU A 201 5.13 -1.03 9.14
C LEU A 201 5.38 -1.64 10.52
N THR A 202 6.62 -1.63 11.01
CA THR A 202 6.98 -2.29 12.27
C THR A 202 6.34 -1.59 13.46
N VAL A 203 6.42 -0.25 13.52
CA VAL A 203 5.77 0.56 14.56
C VAL A 203 4.25 0.46 14.45
N GLY A 204 3.70 0.59 13.23
CA GLY A 204 2.25 0.59 13.02
C GLY A 204 1.60 -0.73 13.43
N PHE A 205 2.18 -1.87 13.04
CA PHE A 205 1.68 -3.18 13.44
C PHE A 205 2.05 -3.54 14.89
N GLY A 206 3.18 -3.07 15.41
CA GLY A 206 3.52 -3.19 16.84
C GLY A 206 2.46 -2.52 17.73
N LEU A 207 2.11 -1.27 17.45
CA LEU A 207 1.06 -0.53 18.15
C LEU A 207 -0.32 -1.20 17.99
N ALA A 208 -0.67 -1.64 16.78
CA ALA A 208 -1.96 -2.29 16.52
C ALA A 208 -2.15 -3.60 17.29
N TYR A 209 -1.07 -4.32 17.60
CA TYR A 209 -1.15 -5.58 18.33
C TYR A 209 -1.51 -5.39 19.81
N ILE A 210 -1.01 -4.32 20.43
CA ILE A 210 -1.41 -3.88 21.78
C ILE A 210 -2.93 -3.64 21.84
N MET A 211 -3.48 -3.07 20.77
CA MET A 211 -4.90 -2.74 20.65
C MET A 211 -5.80 -3.97 20.36
N GLY A 212 -5.23 -5.17 20.20
CA GLY A 212 -5.94 -6.42 19.95
C GLY A 212 -6.42 -7.09 21.25
N GLY A 213 -7.69 -7.50 21.32
CA GLY A 213 -8.28 -8.11 22.53
C GLY A 213 -8.39 -9.64 22.52
N LYS A 214 -8.03 -10.31 21.43
CA LYS A 214 -8.27 -11.76 21.24
C LYS A 214 -7.07 -12.67 21.57
N VAL A 215 -5.94 -12.09 21.97
CA VAL A 215 -4.68 -12.81 22.23
C VAL A 215 -4.25 -12.56 23.68
N SER A 216 -3.52 -13.50 24.28
CA SER A 216 -3.02 -13.37 25.65
C SER A 216 -2.19 -12.09 25.82
N VAL A 217 -2.25 -11.48 27.01
CA VAL A 217 -1.50 -10.24 27.33
C VAL A 217 0.00 -10.44 27.09
N GLY A 218 0.57 -11.57 27.50
CA GLY A 218 2.00 -11.86 27.35
C GLY A 218 2.45 -11.94 25.89
N GLN A 219 1.70 -12.64 25.04
CA GLN A 219 2.01 -12.69 23.60
C GLN A 219 1.90 -11.29 22.97
N ARG A 220 0.91 -10.48 23.40
CA ARG A 220 0.74 -9.09 22.98
C ARG A 220 1.94 -8.23 23.30
N ILE A 221 2.42 -8.29 24.53
CA ILE A 221 3.58 -7.53 24.97
C ILE A 221 4.83 -8.00 24.22
N LEU A 222 5.08 -9.32 24.15
CA LEU A 222 6.27 -9.86 23.49
C LEU A 222 6.36 -9.46 22.01
N PHE A 223 5.30 -9.69 21.24
CA PHE A 223 5.29 -9.34 19.81
C PHE A 223 5.44 -7.82 19.60
N SER A 224 4.75 -7.01 20.41
CA SER A 224 4.86 -5.55 20.29
C SER A 224 6.26 -5.07 20.64
N ALA A 225 6.88 -5.63 21.68
CA ALA A 225 8.25 -5.34 22.07
C ALA A 225 9.25 -5.73 20.97
N VAL A 226 9.06 -6.89 20.32
CA VAL A 226 9.90 -7.31 19.17
C VAL A 226 9.73 -6.35 18.00
N MET A 227 8.50 -6.03 17.60
CA MET A 227 8.25 -5.14 16.46
C MET A 227 8.75 -3.71 16.71
N ILE A 228 8.54 -3.17 17.91
CA ILE A 228 9.04 -1.85 18.31
C ILE A 228 10.56 -1.88 18.42
N GLY A 229 11.15 -2.93 18.99
CA GLY A 229 12.59 -3.13 19.06
C GLY A 229 13.24 -3.12 17.69
N ILE A 230 12.66 -3.85 16.72
CA ILE A 230 13.08 -3.80 15.31
C ILE A 230 12.96 -2.37 14.75
N GLY A 231 11.86 -1.67 15.05
CA GLY A 231 11.70 -0.26 14.68
C GLY A 231 12.83 0.63 15.21
N LEU A 232 13.18 0.49 16.48
CA LEU A 232 14.26 1.25 17.12
C LEU A 232 15.62 0.95 16.50
N THR A 233 15.88 -0.30 16.09
CA THR A 233 17.14 -0.64 15.39
C THR A 233 17.22 -0.05 13.98
N ILE A 234 16.09 0.20 13.32
CA ILE A 234 16.03 0.77 11.96
C ILE A 234 16.09 2.31 12.00
N LEU A 235 15.68 2.92 13.12
CA LEU A 235 15.59 4.38 13.25
C LEU A 235 16.88 5.13 12.85
N PRO A 236 18.10 4.71 13.24
CA PRO A 236 19.32 5.40 12.80
C PRO A 236 19.49 5.46 11.27
N SER A 237 19.25 4.35 10.56
CA SER A 237 19.31 4.33 9.08
C SER A 237 18.24 5.24 8.47
N VAL A 238 17.05 5.35 9.09
CA VAL A 238 16.01 6.31 8.66
C VAL A 238 16.46 7.76 8.83
N MET A 239 17.10 8.08 9.95
CA MET A 239 17.60 9.43 10.24
C MET A 239 18.72 9.81 9.27
N GLU A 240 19.64 8.90 9.01
CA GLU A 240 20.73 9.06 8.03
C GLU A 240 20.17 9.24 6.61
N PHE A 241 19.25 8.37 6.19
CA PHE A 241 18.59 8.45 4.88
C PHE A 241 17.84 9.77 4.70
N ALA A 242 17.16 10.24 5.76
CA ALA A 242 16.43 11.50 5.75
C ALA A 242 17.34 12.73 5.97
N LYS A 243 18.62 12.53 6.30
CA LYS A 243 19.57 13.58 6.70
C LYS A 243 19.02 14.44 7.85
N ILE A 244 18.38 13.80 8.82
CA ILE A 244 17.87 14.44 10.03
C ILE A 244 18.91 14.21 11.13
N GLU A 245 19.43 15.30 11.70
CA GLU A 245 20.48 15.24 12.73
C GLU A 245 19.92 14.77 14.08
N GLU A 246 18.67 15.12 14.39
CA GLU A 246 18.03 14.79 15.67
C GLU A 246 16.60 14.26 15.48
N ALA A 247 16.24 13.21 16.22
CA ALA A 247 14.90 12.63 16.21
C ALA A 247 13.92 13.47 17.06
N SER A 248 13.82 14.76 16.72
CA SER A 248 12.98 15.75 17.37
C SER A 248 11.87 16.25 16.44
N VAL A 249 10.79 16.78 17.01
CA VAL A 249 9.68 17.37 16.23
C VAL A 249 10.19 18.45 15.28
N GLU A 250 11.13 19.27 15.75
CA GLU A 250 11.75 20.33 14.95
C GLU A 250 12.61 19.80 13.80
N GLY A 251 13.38 18.72 14.02
CA GLY A 251 14.16 18.06 12.97
C GLY A 251 13.28 17.51 11.84
N PHE A 252 12.17 16.87 12.20
CA PHE A 252 11.18 16.36 11.23
C PHE A 252 10.45 17.49 10.50
N ASP A 253 10.12 18.59 11.17
CA ASP A 253 9.45 19.74 10.57
C ASP A 253 10.34 20.47 9.55
N LYS A 254 11.62 20.68 9.89
CA LYS A 254 12.63 21.23 8.97
C LYS A 254 12.80 20.35 7.73
N PHE A 255 12.89 19.04 7.90
CA PHE A 255 12.96 18.10 6.78
C PHE A 255 11.71 18.17 5.88
N ALA A 256 10.51 18.18 6.49
CA ALA A 256 9.26 18.25 5.75
C ALA A 256 9.16 19.55 4.93
N THR A 257 9.52 20.69 5.54
CA THR A 257 9.51 22.00 4.89
C THR A 257 10.50 22.07 3.73
N ASN A 258 11.76 21.66 3.95
CA ASN A 258 12.79 21.62 2.90
C ASN A 258 12.37 20.73 1.72
N LYS A 259 11.79 19.55 2.01
CA LYS A 259 11.25 18.65 0.97
C LYS A 259 10.09 19.27 0.21
N ALA A 260 9.13 19.89 0.91
CA ALA A 260 7.98 20.52 0.29
C ALA A 260 8.41 21.66 -0.64
N GLU A 261 9.38 22.48 -0.24
CA GLU A 261 9.95 23.53 -1.08
C GLU A 261 10.62 22.97 -2.33
N VAL A 262 11.49 21.96 -2.20
CA VAL A 262 12.16 21.35 -3.36
C VAL A 262 11.15 20.75 -4.34
N LEU A 263 10.11 20.09 -3.83
CA LEU A 263 9.09 19.42 -4.67
C LEU A 263 8.06 20.38 -5.27
N SER A 264 7.87 21.57 -4.68
CA SER A 264 7.02 22.63 -5.22
C SER A 264 7.75 23.55 -6.20
N ARG A 265 9.08 23.63 -6.14
CA ARG A 265 9.93 24.41 -7.07
C ARG A 265 10.11 23.77 -8.45
N GLY A 266 9.64 22.55 -8.67
CA GLY A 266 9.75 21.88 -9.96
C GLY A 266 8.96 22.62 -11.05
N SER A 267 9.61 22.97 -12.16
CA SER A 267 9.03 23.50 -13.40
C SER A 267 8.01 22.57 -14.09
N THR A 268 7.65 21.47 -13.42
CA THR A 268 6.60 20.54 -13.84
C THR A 268 5.25 21.12 -13.50
N GLY A 269 4.34 21.18 -14.47
CA GLY A 269 3.01 21.73 -14.27
C GLY A 269 2.25 21.21 -13.03
N SER A 270 2.55 20.02 -12.50
CA SER A 270 1.81 19.43 -11.37
C SER A 270 2.23 19.91 -9.96
N ALA A 271 3.03 20.98 -9.85
CA ALA A 271 3.43 21.55 -8.56
C ALA A 271 2.25 22.23 -7.84
N ILE A 272 2.18 22.06 -6.52
CA ILE A 272 1.25 22.74 -5.62
C ILE A 272 2.04 23.21 -4.40
N ASP A 273 1.88 24.47 -4.04
CA ASP A 273 2.35 24.96 -2.75
C ASP A 273 1.40 24.48 -1.64
N ILE A 274 1.88 23.54 -0.84
CA ILE A 274 1.16 23.02 0.33
C ILE A 274 1.62 23.69 1.64
N SER A 275 2.65 24.54 1.62
CA SER A 275 3.28 25.09 2.83
C SER A 275 2.26 25.88 3.67
N SER A 276 1.45 26.70 2.99
CA SER A 276 0.41 27.56 3.56
C SER A 276 -0.87 26.84 3.98
N TYR A 277 -1.03 25.55 3.64
CA TYR A 277 -2.27 24.83 3.93
C TYR A 277 -2.38 24.45 5.42
N PRO A 278 -3.56 24.61 6.04
CA PRO A 278 -3.85 24.01 7.33
C PRO A 278 -3.65 22.49 7.29
N PHE A 279 -3.22 21.90 8.40
CA PHE A 279 -2.91 20.48 8.47
C PHE A 279 -4.04 19.54 7.97
N PRO A 280 -5.33 19.75 8.30
CA PRO A 280 -6.42 18.93 7.75
C PRO A 280 -6.50 19.00 6.22
N LEU A 281 -6.24 20.17 5.62
CA LEU A 281 -6.24 20.34 4.17
C LEU A 281 -5.04 19.64 3.53
N LYS A 282 -3.86 19.65 4.16
CA LYS A 282 -2.69 18.86 3.73
C LYS A 282 -3.03 17.36 3.65
N VAL A 283 -3.69 16.82 4.67
CA VAL A 283 -4.14 15.41 4.71
C VAL A 283 -5.14 15.10 3.59
N LEU A 284 -6.18 15.92 3.41
CA LEU A 284 -7.17 15.73 2.35
C LEU A 284 -6.54 15.83 0.96
N THR A 285 -5.58 16.73 0.79
CA THR A 285 -4.81 16.89 -0.45
C THR A 285 -4.02 15.61 -0.73
N PHE A 286 -3.30 15.07 0.26
CA PHE A 286 -2.55 13.82 0.14
C PHE A 286 -3.45 12.62 -0.18
N TRP A 287 -4.63 12.52 0.44
CA TRP A 287 -5.52 11.38 0.21
C TRP A 287 -6.29 11.45 -1.10
N PHE A 288 -6.74 12.62 -1.53
CA PHE A 288 -7.78 12.71 -2.56
C PHE A 288 -7.42 13.51 -3.81
N ARG A 289 -6.33 14.27 -3.85
CA ARG A 289 -5.92 14.92 -5.12
C ARG A 289 -5.26 13.93 -6.08
N PRO A 290 -5.33 14.16 -7.41
CA PRO A 290 -5.95 15.28 -8.13
C PRO A 290 -7.47 15.27 -8.15
N PHE A 291 -8.07 16.44 -8.32
CA PHE A 291 -9.46 16.64 -8.74
C PHE A 291 -9.53 17.18 -10.18
N PHE A 292 -10.73 17.41 -10.71
CA PHE A 292 -10.92 17.83 -12.12
C PHE A 292 -10.19 19.11 -12.50
N PHE A 293 -10.00 20.05 -11.56
CA PHE A 293 -9.24 21.27 -11.79
C PHE A 293 -7.72 21.07 -11.82
N ASP A 294 -7.22 19.91 -11.39
CA ASP A 294 -5.80 19.55 -11.46
C ASP A 294 -5.46 18.79 -12.76
N VAL A 295 -6.47 18.53 -13.62
CA VAL A 295 -6.33 17.69 -14.81
C VAL A 295 -5.55 18.43 -15.89
N ARG A 296 -4.47 17.82 -16.38
CA ARG A 296 -3.62 18.34 -17.46
C ARG A 296 -3.40 17.36 -18.61
N ASN A 297 -3.86 16.12 -18.44
CA ASN A 297 -3.75 15.04 -19.41
C ASN A 297 -4.76 13.94 -19.08
N LEU A 298 -4.88 12.95 -19.96
CA LEU A 298 -5.80 11.83 -19.79
C LEU A 298 -5.58 11.04 -18.49
N ASN A 299 -4.32 10.84 -18.07
CA ASN A 299 -4.00 10.17 -16.82
C ASN A 299 -4.53 10.94 -15.60
N GLY A 300 -4.39 12.28 -15.61
CA GLY A 300 -4.96 13.16 -14.60
C GLY A 300 -6.48 13.10 -14.57
N LEU A 301 -7.15 13.02 -15.73
CA LEU A 301 -8.60 12.88 -15.81
C LEU A 301 -9.08 11.58 -15.17
N ILE A 302 -8.47 10.44 -15.55
CA ILE A 302 -8.77 9.13 -14.97
C ILE A 302 -8.53 9.14 -13.46
N ALA A 303 -7.42 9.73 -13.00
CA ALA A 303 -7.12 9.89 -11.58
C ALA A 303 -8.16 10.75 -10.84
N SER A 304 -8.63 11.84 -11.43
CA SER A 304 -9.64 12.70 -10.80
C SER A 304 -11.00 12.00 -10.65
N LEU A 305 -11.42 11.22 -11.65
CA LEU A 305 -12.65 10.42 -11.60
C LEU A 305 -12.57 9.33 -10.53
N GLU A 306 -11.45 8.63 -10.47
CA GLU A 306 -11.20 7.61 -9.46
C GLU A 306 -11.20 8.20 -8.04
N ASN A 307 -10.51 9.32 -7.86
CA ASN A 307 -10.44 10.00 -6.58
C ASN A 307 -11.82 10.48 -6.11
N LEU A 308 -12.67 10.96 -7.02
CA LEU A 308 -14.06 11.29 -6.68
C LEU A 308 -14.80 10.06 -6.15
N ALA A 309 -14.66 8.90 -6.79
CA ALA A 309 -15.25 7.66 -6.31
C ALA A 309 -14.74 7.29 -4.91
N ILE A 310 -13.43 7.39 -4.68
CA ILE A 310 -12.82 7.15 -3.37
C ILE A 310 -13.38 8.13 -2.32
N VAL A 311 -13.52 9.42 -2.63
CA VAL A 311 -14.10 10.43 -1.73
C VAL A 311 -15.54 10.08 -1.37
N ILE A 312 -16.36 9.68 -2.34
CA ILE A 312 -17.76 9.29 -2.08
C ILE A 312 -17.83 8.08 -1.13
N VAL A 313 -16.99 7.06 -1.36
CA VAL A 313 -16.91 5.88 -0.49
C VAL A 313 -16.40 6.28 0.91
N PHE A 314 -15.39 7.13 0.97
CA PHE A 314 -14.81 7.63 2.22
C PHE A 314 -15.82 8.39 3.06
N VAL A 315 -16.55 9.36 2.48
CA VAL A 315 -17.58 10.11 3.21
C VAL A 315 -18.68 9.18 3.73
N LYS A 316 -19.12 8.21 2.92
CA LYS A 316 -20.11 7.21 3.36
C LYS A 316 -19.57 6.33 4.50
N ALA A 317 -18.30 5.93 4.44
CA ALA A 317 -17.66 5.13 5.49
C ALA A 317 -17.50 5.95 6.78
N MET A 318 -17.04 7.19 6.71
CA MET A 318 -16.83 8.04 7.89
C MET A 318 -18.14 8.41 8.60
N ARG A 319 -19.27 8.43 7.89
CA ARG A 319 -20.62 8.56 8.48
C ARG A 319 -21.14 7.28 9.15
N SER A 320 -20.40 6.17 9.09
CA SER A 320 -20.83 4.83 9.54
C SER A 320 -20.05 4.34 10.78
N SER A 321 -19.86 5.21 11.78
CA SER A 321 -19.19 4.91 13.06
C SER A 321 -17.77 4.33 12.94
N PRO A 322 -16.83 5.02 12.26
CA PRO A 322 -15.49 4.50 11.95
C PRO A 322 -14.65 4.20 13.20
N ILE A 323 -14.82 4.95 14.29
CA ILE A 323 -14.07 4.75 15.55
C ILE A 323 -14.47 3.40 16.19
N SER A 324 -15.76 3.11 16.26
CA SER A 324 -16.27 1.84 16.80
C SER A 324 -15.84 0.67 15.92
N ALA A 325 -15.90 0.85 14.59
CA ALA A 325 -15.41 -0.13 13.63
C ALA A 325 -13.91 -0.40 13.82
N PHE A 326 -13.08 0.63 13.96
CA PHE A 326 -11.64 0.47 14.20
C PHE A 326 -11.35 -0.29 15.50
N LYS A 327 -12.05 0.02 16.60
CA LYS A 327 -11.91 -0.72 17.87
C LYS A 327 -12.23 -2.20 17.71
N ALA A 328 -13.25 -2.54 16.92
CA ALA A 328 -13.68 -3.90 16.64
C ALA A 328 -12.86 -4.60 15.54
N ALA A 329 -11.99 -3.89 14.82
CA ALA A 329 -11.30 -4.40 13.64
C ALA A 329 -10.34 -5.55 13.98
N PRO A 330 -10.17 -6.51 13.05
CA PRO A 330 -9.09 -7.49 13.10
C PRO A 330 -7.72 -6.81 13.20
N PHE A 331 -6.76 -7.49 13.82
CA PHE A 331 -5.40 -6.99 14.02
C PHE A 331 -4.78 -6.43 12.74
N VAL A 332 -4.83 -7.17 11.62
CA VAL A 332 -4.24 -6.73 10.36
C VAL A 332 -4.86 -5.44 9.81
N ILE A 333 -6.17 -5.25 10.00
CA ILE A 333 -6.85 -4.01 9.58
C ILE A 333 -6.43 -2.85 10.49
N LYS A 334 -6.31 -3.08 11.80
CA LYS A 334 -5.77 -2.07 12.74
C LYS A 334 -4.35 -1.67 12.34
N GLY A 335 -3.49 -2.63 12.04
CA GLY A 335 -2.11 -2.40 11.58
C GLY A 335 -2.07 -1.55 10.31
N LEU A 336 -2.88 -1.88 9.30
CA LEU A 336 -3.00 -1.09 8.08
C LEU A 336 -3.49 0.34 8.32
N VAL A 337 -4.43 0.54 9.25
CA VAL A 337 -4.93 1.88 9.61
C VAL A 337 -3.87 2.70 10.34
N VAL A 338 -3.16 2.12 11.30
CA VAL A 338 -2.08 2.83 12.01
C VAL A 338 -0.94 3.14 11.05
N PHE A 339 -0.57 2.20 10.18
CA PHE A 339 0.40 2.42 9.09
C PHE A 339 -0.02 3.57 8.17
N LEU A 340 -1.29 3.60 7.73
CA LEU A 340 -1.85 4.72 6.96
C LEU A 340 -1.76 6.04 7.72
N ILE A 341 -2.08 6.07 9.01
CA ILE A 341 -2.02 7.29 9.82
C ILE A 341 -0.58 7.79 9.89
N ILE A 342 0.38 6.94 10.28
CA ILE A 342 1.81 7.30 10.37
C ILE A 342 2.31 7.83 9.00
N GLY A 343 2.02 7.12 7.92
CA GLY A 343 2.38 7.55 6.58
C GLY A 343 1.75 8.88 6.18
N THR A 344 0.49 9.10 6.55
CA THR A 344 -0.21 10.36 6.29
C THR A 344 0.44 11.52 7.04
N LEU A 345 0.82 11.34 8.30
CA LEU A 345 1.52 12.36 9.08
C LEU A 345 2.87 12.74 8.44
N ALA A 346 3.60 11.75 7.91
CA ALA A 346 4.90 11.96 7.28
C ALA A 346 4.82 12.59 5.87
N PHE A 347 3.92 12.09 5.01
CA PHE A 347 3.87 12.47 3.61
C PHE A 347 2.99 13.68 3.31
N SER A 348 1.93 13.93 4.08
CA SER A 348 1.05 15.08 3.83
C SER A 348 1.75 16.43 3.97
N GLN A 349 2.83 16.48 4.74
CA GLN A 349 3.57 17.70 5.03
C GLN A 349 4.71 17.98 4.04
N SER A 350 5.17 16.96 3.30
CA SER A 350 6.40 17.02 2.51
C SER A 350 6.19 17.01 0.99
N LEU A 351 4.98 16.70 0.50
CA LEU A 351 4.74 16.47 -0.93
C LEU A 351 4.04 17.66 -1.62
N GLY A 352 4.83 18.50 -2.31
CA GLY A 352 4.36 19.64 -3.10
C GLY A 352 4.07 19.34 -4.58
N ASN A 353 3.85 18.08 -4.98
CA ASN A 353 3.60 17.72 -6.38
C ASN A 353 2.55 16.61 -6.49
N VAL A 354 1.46 16.87 -7.22
CA VAL A 354 0.31 15.96 -7.29
C VAL A 354 0.66 14.61 -7.92
N GLY A 355 1.53 14.59 -8.93
CA GLY A 355 1.96 13.34 -9.56
C GLY A 355 2.75 12.46 -8.59
N ILE A 356 3.63 13.07 -7.79
CA ILE A 356 4.37 12.37 -6.74
C ILE A 356 3.43 11.92 -5.62
N MET A 357 2.45 12.74 -5.26
CA MET A 357 1.44 12.40 -4.24
C MET A 357 0.66 11.15 -4.61
N ILE A 358 0.15 11.05 -5.84
CA ILE A 358 -0.60 9.85 -6.27
C ILE A 358 0.27 8.59 -6.14
N ARG A 359 1.54 8.66 -6.56
CA ARG A 359 2.50 7.56 -6.47
C ARG A 359 2.73 7.11 -5.04
N MET A 360 3.08 8.04 -4.15
CA MET A 360 3.40 7.73 -2.76
C MET A 360 2.17 7.30 -1.96
N ARG A 361 1.00 7.89 -2.27
CA ARG A 361 -0.29 7.48 -1.71
C ARG A 361 -0.63 6.03 -2.04
N ASN A 362 -0.19 5.51 -3.20
CA ASN A 362 -0.52 4.16 -3.64
C ASN A 362 -0.09 3.07 -2.64
N MET A 363 0.97 3.33 -1.85
CA MET A 363 1.43 2.43 -0.78
C MET A 363 0.41 2.26 0.35
N PHE A 364 -0.39 3.30 0.61
CA PHE A 364 -1.33 3.36 1.74
C PHE A 364 -2.78 3.14 1.32
N LEU A 365 -3.09 3.35 0.04
CA LEU A 365 -4.43 3.24 -0.52
C LEU A 365 -5.10 1.88 -0.25
N PRO A 366 -4.42 0.72 -0.37
CA PRO A 366 -5.02 -0.57 0.00
C PRO A 366 -5.50 -0.62 1.45
N GLY A 367 -4.72 -0.05 2.38
CA GLY A 367 -5.09 0.04 3.79
C GLY A 367 -6.35 0.87 4.02
N LEU A 368 -6.44 2.02 3.33
CA LEU A 368 -7.64 2.87 3.35
C LEU A 368 -8.86 2.12 2.79
N ILE A 369 -8.73 1.46 1.64
CA ILE A 369 -9.80 0.68 1.00
C ILE A 369 -10.29 -0.44 1.93
N ILE A 370 -9.37 -1.26 2.45
CA ILE A 370 -9.69 -2.37 3.35
C ILE A 370 -10.38 -1.86 4.63
N PHE A 371 -9.94 -0.72 5.16
CA PHE A 371 -10.60 -0.11 6.31
C PHE A 371 -12.02 0.36 6.00
N MET A 372 -12.25 1.05 4.87
CA MET A 372 -13.59 1.48 4.47
C MET A 372 -14.54 0.29 4.27
N LEU A 373 -14.07 -0.78 3.63
CA LEU A 373 -14.81 -2.03 3.48
C LEU A 373 -15.17 -2.64 4.85
N TRP A 374 -14.22 -2.64 5.80
CA TRP A 374 -14.46 -3.12 7.16
C TRP A 374 -15.49 -2.27 7.90
N VAL A 375 -15.45 -0.94 7.77
CA VAL A 375 -16.42 -0.04 8.42
C VAL A 375 -17.85 -0.37 7.99
N PHE A 376 -18.09 -0.58 6.68
CA PHE A 376 -19.41 -0.99 6.21
C PHE A 376 -19.80 -2.40 6.68
N SER A 377 -18.85 -3.33 6.70
CA SER A 377 -19.10 -4.68 7.22
C SER A 377 -19.47 -4.67 8.71
N TYR A 378 -18.77 -3.88 9.51
CA TYR A 378 -19.04 -3.69 10.93
C TYR A 378 -20.43 -3.07 11.16
N GLN A 379 -20.80 -2.06 10.37
CA GLN A 379 -22.14 -1.47 10.43
C GLN A 379 -23.23 -2.52 10.13
N GLN A 380 -23.03 -3.41 9.15
CA GLN A 380 -23.98 -4.47 8.87
C GLN A 380 -24.04 -5.52 9.98
N GLN A 381 -22.91 -5.83 10.62
CA GLN A 381 -22.87 -6.71 11.80
C GLN A 381 -23.71 -6.15 12.94
N THR A 382 -23.59 -4.86 13.24
CA THR A 382 -24.35 -4.24 14.32
C THR A 382 -25.84 -4.17 14.01
N PHE A 383 -26.22 -3.87 12.77
CA PHE A 383 -27.63 -3.91 12.34
C PHE A 383 -28.24 -5.31 12.36
N ARG A 384 -27.48 -6.37 12.03
CA ARG A 384 -27.95 -7.76 12.03
C ARG A 384 -27.93 -8.43 13.41
N GLN A 385 -27.29 -7.82 14.42
CA GLN A 385 -27.28 -8.31 15.81
C GLN A 385 -28.15 -7.49 16.80
N PRO A 386 -29.40 -7.09 16.50
CA PRO A 386 -30.05 -6.04 17.29
C PRO A 386 -30.51 -6.45 18.72
N LYS A 387 -30.38 -7.70 19.19
CA LYS A 387 -30.98 -8.11 20.50
C LYS A 387 -30.27 -9.22 21.30
N LYS A 388 -28.97 -9.13 21.56
CA LYS A 388 -28.39 -9.82 22.75
C LYS A 388 -28.38 -8.92 23.99
N LEU A 389 -28.16 -7.62 23.82
CA LEU A 389 -28.06 -6.65 24.94
C LEU A 389 -29.42 -6.28 25.55
N SER A 390 -30.51 -6.21 24.78
CA SER A 390 -31.85 -5.91 25.34
C SER A 390 -32.40 -7.08 26.14
N LYS A 391 -32.12 -8.33 25.75
CA LYS A 391 -32.47 -9.51 26.56
C LYS A 391 -31.71 -9.48 27.88
N THR A 392 -30.40 -9.27 27.91
CA THR A 392 -29.65 -9.23 29.19
C THR A 392 -30.09 -8.09 30.11
N ARG A 393 -30.43 -6.91 29.56
CA ARG A 393 -30.92 -5.76 30.34
C ARG A 393 -32.35 -5.98 30.85
N ALA A 394 -33.23 -6.56 30.03
CA ALA A 394 -34.58 -6.97 30.44
C ALA A 394 -34.53 -8.10 31.47
N THR A 395 -33.65 -9.09 31.33
CA THR A 395 -33.48 -10.19 32.30
C THR A 395 -32.88 -9.67 33.62
N LYS A 396 -31.97 -8.69 33.59
CA LYS A 396 -31.46 -8.02 34.82
C LYS A 396 -32.53 -7.19 35.52
N LEU A 397 -33.39 -6.50 34.78
CA LEU A 397 -34.50 -5.71 35.33
C LEU A 397 -35.61 -6.62 35.88
N LEU A 398 -35.94 -7.71 35.19
CA LEU A 398 -36.90 -8.73 35.66
C LEU A 398 -36.39 -9.50 36.88
N ARG A 399 -35.07 -9.71 37.03
CA ARG A 399 -34.47 -10.30 38.25
C ARG A 399 -34.47 -9.35 39.45
N LYS A 400 -34.51 -8.03 39.23
CA LYS A 400 -34.62 -7.02 40.29
C LYS A 400 -36.07 -6.71 40.70
N ALA A 401 -37.05 -7.19 39.93
CA ALA A 401 -38.48 -6.94 40.15
C ALA A 401 -39.24 -8.16 40.69
N LYS A 402 -38.56 -9.23 41.11
CA LYS A 402 -39.19 -10.31 41.88
C LYS A 402 -39.08 -9.99 43.38
N PRO A 403 -40.20 -9.96 44.11
CA PRO A 403 -40.23 -9.67 45.55
C PRO A 403 -39.53 -10.74 46.37
#